data_AF-A0A546XB77-F1
#
_entry.id   AF-A0A546XB77-F1
#
_cell.length_a   1.000
_cell.length_b   1.000
_cell.length_c   1.000
_cell.angle_alpha   90.00
_cell.angle_beta   90.00
_cell.angle_gamma   90.00
#
_symmetry.space_group_name_H-M   'P 1'
#
loop_
_entity.id
_entity.type
_entity.pdbx_description
1 polymer ?
#
loop_
_entity_poly.entity_id
_entity_poly.type
_entity_poly.pdbx_seq_one_letter_code
_entity_poly.pdbx_strand_id
1 'polypeptide(L)'
;MRRRSIFLVAVFSACLVACAPRTGLLTVTSPVANADQITLIAATTREPVKDPGVLFGGDRGASVSYSRIVVSVPRNRKPGTLELPRRPPGNPDRNFVATSVTSIKTEDVAAAFRGPHRRKAFVYVHGFRTTFDRSVFRFAQLVHDTDADAVPILFSWPSRGQFLDYKRDFDNASYSRSDLANLLQAAIDSKSIDEVVVLAHSMGAWLAVEAVRQVALQRHGVPRKISNLILASPDLDVGVFRRQVEDMGAMRPQITIFAAQTDRALRLSQFIARGGARLGGIDPSQEDYRRALADLSGVTVLDLSALSSGDRTNHALYATRPEAVRLIGDRLLRGQKISDVDVAGPATTIDALGAVATFAVTAPILIFDMATTP
;
A
#
# COMPACT_ATOMS: atom_id res chain seq x y z
N MET A 1 -21.80 53.78 -24.73
CA MET A 1 -21.03 52.66 -25.32
C MET A 1 -19.54 52.98 -25.25
N ARG A 2 -18.67 51.98 -25.07
CA ARG A 2 -17.18 52.07 -24.92
C ARG A 2 -16.64 52.69 -23.64
N ARG A 3 -16.64 51.93 -22.54
CA ARG A 3 -15.60 51.99 -21.46
C ARG A 3 -15.79 50.93 -20.36
N ARG A 4 -16.92 50.20 -20.34
CA ARG A 4 -17.18 49.11 -19.39
C ARG A 4 -16.74 47.70 -19.85
N SER A 5 -16.20 47.56 -21.06
CA SER A 5 -15.88 46.24 -21.64
C SER A 5 -14.42 45.80 -21.51
N ILE A 6 -13.56 46.58 -20.84
CA ILE A 6 -12.13 46.26 -20.70
C ILE A 6 -11.80 45.60 -19.35
N PHE A 7 -12.68 45.74 -18.36
CA PHE A 7 -12.48 45.11 -17.03
C PHE A 7 -12.87 43.63 -16.95
N LEU A 8 -13.55 43.08 -17.96
CA LEU A 8 -13.98 41.68 -17.97
C LEU A 8 -12.98 40.70 -18.63
N VAL A 9 -11.92 41.21 -19.27
CA VAL A 9 -10.87 40.38 -19.89
C VAL A 9 -9.62 40.28 -19.00
N ALA A 10 -9.46 41.17 -18.02
CA ALA A 10 -8.28 41.19 -17.14
C ALA A 10 -8.36 40.23 -15.93
N VAL A 11 -9.53 39.65 -15.63
CA VAL A 11 -9.68 38.69 -14.51
C VAL A 11 -9.43 37.24 -14.96
N PHE A 12 -9.32 36.96 -16.26
CA PHE A 12 -9.15 35.60 -16.79
C PHE A 12 -7.69 35.15 -17.00
N SER A 13 -6.69 36.02 -16.73
CA SER A 13 -5.28 35.75 -17.04
C SER A 13 -4.36 35.56 -15.82
N ALA A 14 -4.91 35.34 -14.62
CA ALA A 14 -4.10 35.15 -13.41
C ALA A 14 -4.16 33.73 -12.80
N CYS A 15 -4.70 32.74 -13.52
CA CYS A 15 -4.40 31.33 -13.24
C CYS A 15 -3.08 30.94 -13.92
N LEU A 16 -2.00 31.67 -13.62
CA LEU A 16 -0.66 31.12 -13.79
C LEU A 16 -0.58 29.95 -12.82
N VAL A 17 -0.74 28.74 -13.38
CA VAL A 17 -0.39 27.48 -12.73
C VAL A 17 1.05 27.63 -12.29
N ALA A 18 1.25 28.03 -11.03
CA ALA A 18 2.54 27.94 -10.39
C ALA A 18 2.85 26.45 -10.33
N CYS A 19 3.61 25.96 -11.32
CA CYS A 19 4.38 24.74 -11.23
C CYS A 19 5.43 24.95 -10.14
N ALA A 20 5.00 24.98 -8.87
CA ALA A 20 5.93 24.88 -7.77
C ALA A 20 6.69 23.55 -7.98
N PRO A 21 8.03 23.58 -8.12
CA PRO A 21 8.79 22.37 -8.29
C PRO A 21 8.51 21.45 -7.11
N ARG A 22 8.14 20.21 -7.41
CA ARG A 22 7.97 19.19 -6.38
C ARG A 22 9.33 18.94 -5.77
N THR A 23 9.53 19.43 -4.55
CA THR A 23 10.73 19.12 -3.77
C THR A 23 10.59 17.70 -3.27
N GLY A 24 11.35 16.79 -3.89
CA GLY A 24 11.43 15.42 -3.43
C GLY A 24 12.16 15.32 -2.09
N LEU A 25 11.93 14.24 -1.36
CA LEU A 25 12.40 14.06 0.01
C LEU A 25 13.49 12.99 0.17
N LEU A 26 13.97 12.40 -0.94
CA LEU A 26 14.96 11.31 -0.95
C LEU A 26 16.42 11.80 -1.04
N THR A 27 16.67 13.08 -0.78
CA THR A 27 18.04 13.59 -0.64
C THR A 27 18.74 12.82 0.48
N VAL A 28 19.82 12.14 0.13
CA VAL A 28 20.55 11.25 1.04
C VAL A 28 21.19 12.05 2.17
N THR A 29 21.08 11.51 3.39
CA THR A 29 21.66 12.07 4.62
C THR A 29 22.45 11.01 5.37
N SER A 30 23.35 11.42 6.27
CA SER A 30 24.07 10.47 7.12
C SER A 30 23.13 9.85 8.16
N PRO A 31 23.24 8.54 8.43
CA PRO A 31 22.47 7.90 9.52
C PRO A 31 22.92 8.43 10.89
N VAL A 32 22.05 8.28 11.89
CA VAL A 32 22.34 8.58 13.30
C VAL A 32 22.14 7.34 14.16
N ALA A 33 22.83 7.28 15.29
CA ALA A 33 22.83 6.11 16.17
C ALA A 33 21.45 5.80 16.79
N ASN A 34 20.58 6.81 16.92
CA ASN A 34 19.27 6.67 17.57
C ASN A 34 18.11 6.47 16.57
N ALA A 35 18.41 6.00 15.37
CA ALA A 35 17.43 5.68 14.35
C ALA A 35 17.69 4.29 13.77
N ASP A 36 16.62 3.56 13.48
CA ASP A 36 16.72 2.25 12.84
C ASP A 36 16.85 2.41 11.32
N GLN A 37 17.46 1.43 10.67
CA GLN A 37 17.68 1.43 9.23
C GLN A 37 16.83 0.36 8.57
N ILE A 38 15.88 0.78 7.72
CA ILE A 38 15.05 -0.12 6.93
C ILE A 38 15.60 -0.16 5.51
N THR A 39 16.03 -1.33 5.05
CA THR A 39 16.45 -1.55 3.66
C THR A 39 15.28 -2.11 2.87
N LEU A 40 14.91 -1.44 1.77
CA LEU A 40 13.87 -1.89 0.86
C LEU A 40 14.35 -1.91 -0.59
N ILE A 41 13.73 -2.78 -1.38
CA ILE A 41 13.91 -2.84 -2.83
C ILE A 41 12.70 -2.14 -3.45
N ALA A 42 12.93 -1.07 -4.21
CA ALA A 42 11.90 -0.40 -4.98
C ALA A 42 11.97 -0.85 -6.44
N ALA A 43 10.85 -1.31 -6.97
CA ALA A 43 10.60 -1.51 -8.40
C ALA A 43 9.59 -0.45 -8.86
N THR A 44 9.89 0.28 -9.93
CA THR A 44 9.06 1.40 -10.36
C THR A 44 8.91 1.50 -11.88
N THR A 45 7.70 1.74 -12.35
CA THR A 45 7.37 2.03 -13.75
C THR A 45 7.31 3.53 -14.02
N ARG A 46 7.79 4.35 -13.08
CA ARG A 46 7.87 5.81 -13.20
C ARG A 46 9.06 6.22 -14.07
N GLU A 47 8.92 7.35 -14.74
CA GLU A 47 10.01 8.00 -15.47
C GLU A 47 11.07 8.50 -14.48
N PRO A 48 12.36 8.15 -14.67
CA PRO A 48 13.46 8.73 -13.90
C PRO A 48 13.55 10.24 -14.13
N VAL A 49 13.88 10.98 -13.07
CA VAL A 49 14.14 12.42 -13.16
C VAL A 49 15.53 12.75 -12.63
N LYS A 50 16.09 13.87 -13.09
CA LYS A 50 17.46 14.28 -12.70
C LYS A 50 17.60 14.75 -11.26
N ASP A 51 16.49 15.12 -10.61
CA ASP A 51 16.51 15.60 -9.23
C ASP A 51 16.76 14.43 -8.25
N PRO A 52 17.87 14.43 -7.50
CA PRO A 52 18.22 13.34 -6.58
C PRO A 52 17.28 13.22 -5.37
N GLY A 53 16.52 14.28 -5.04
CA GLY A 53 15.49 14.21 -4.02
C GLY A 53 14.20 13.56 -4.50
N VAL A 54 13.92 13.60 -5.81
CA VAL A 54 12.70 13.05 -6.41
C VAL A 54 12.91 11.63 -6.94
N LEU A 55 14.05 11.39 -7.61
CA LEU A 55 14.46 10.16 -8.32
C LEU A 55 13.53 9.75 -9.47
N PHE A 56 12.22 9.68 -9.22
CA PHE A 56 11.21 9.24 -10.16
C PHE A 56 9.96 10.12 -10.13
N GLY A 57 9.48 10.51 -11.31
CA GLY A 57 8.36 11.42 -11.50
C GLY A 57 6.98 10.78 -11.39
N GLY A 58 5.97 11.50 -11.88
CA GLY A 58 4.58 11.02 -11.99
C GLY A 58 4.21 10.49 -13.38
N ASP A 59 5.18 10.47 -14.30
CA ASP A 59 5.01 10.03 -15.69
C ASP A 59 5.53 8.60 -15.86
N ARG A 60 5.17 7.96 -16.98
CA ARG A 60 5.50 6.55 -17.25
C ARG A 60 6.94 6.46 -17.77
N GLY A 61 7.72 5.58 -17.17
CA GLY A 61 9.03 5.20 -17.68
C GLY A 61 8.91 4.21 -18.83
N ALA A 62 9.96 4.11 -19.65
CA ALA A 62 10.03 3.15 -20.76
C ALA A 62 10.20 1.69 -20.29
N SER A 63 10.70 1.48 -19.06
CA SER A 63 10.93 0.17 -18.46
C SER A 63 10.90 0.27 -16.93
N VAL A 64 10.83 -0.89 -16.26
CA VAL A 64 10.92 -0.95 -14.79
C VAL A 64 12.33 -0.60 -14.34
N SER A 65 12.43 0.36 -13.42
CA SER A 65 13.68 0.69 -12.72
C SER A 65 13.69 0.05 -11.34
N TYR A 66 14.86 -0.46 -10.93
CA TYR A 66 15.05 -1.07 -9.61
C TYR A 66 16.06 -0.28 -8.79
N SER A 67 15.81 -0.16 -7.48
CA SER A 67 16.72 0.52 -6.55
C SER A 67 16.67 -0.11 -5.17
N ARG A 68 17.82 -0.22 -4.52
CA ARG A 68 17.94 -0.45 -3.08
C ARG A 68 17.91 0.90 -2.38
N ILE A 69 17.01 1.07 -1.44
CA ILE A 69 16.90 2.30 -0.65
C ILE A 69 17.00 1.93 0.82
N VAL A 70 17.87 2.62 1.54
CA VAL A 70 17.97 2.53 3.00
C VAL A 70 17.31 3.78 3.59
N VAL A 71 16.35 3.57 4.47
CA VAL A 71 15.57 4.62 5.14
C VAL A 71 15.90 4.62 6.62
N SER A 72 16.29 5.78 7.14
CA SER A 72 16.39 6.02 8.57
C SER A 72 15.00 6.25 9.16
N VAL A 73 14.68 5.57 10.24
CA VAL A 73 13.39 5.65 10.95
C VAL A 73 13.65 6.05 12.40
N PRO A 74 13.11 7.19 12.89
CA PRO A 74 13.26 7.59 14.28
C PRO A 74 12.63 6.57 15.24
N ARG A 75 13.36 6.17 16.29
CA ARG A 75 12.88 5.20 17.30
C ARG A 75 11.77 5.75 18.18
N ASN A 76 11.91 7.01 18.62
CA ASN A 76 11.01 7.64 19.59
C ASN A 76 9.80 8.28 18.91
N ARG A 77 9.05 7.50 18.13
CA ARG A 77 7.79 7.94 17.49
C ARG A 77 6.64 7.02 17.86
N LYS A 78 5.42 7.51 17.73
CA LYS A 78 4.23 6.67 17.89
C LYS A 78 4.05 5.80 16.64
N PRO A 79 3.81 4.49 16.76
CA PRO A 79 3.46 3.65 15.60
C PRO A 79 2.31 4.25 14.80
N GLY A 80 2.40 4.13 13.48
CA GLY A 80 1.45 4.70 12.52
C GLY A 80 1.66 6.17 12.16
N THR A 81 2.58 6.87 12.84
CA THR A 81 2.99 8.22 12.46
C THR A 81 4.08 8.20 11.38
N LEU A 82 3.98 9.14 10.44
CA LEU A 82 4.95 9.32 9.36
C LEU A 82 5.50 10.75 9.42
N GLU A 83 6.57 10.93 10.18
CA GLU A 83 7.21 12.23 10.42
C GLU A 83 8.13 12.58 9.23
N LEU A 84 7.62 13.38 8.31
CA LEU A 84 8.35 13.77 7.10
C LEU A 84 8.98 15.15 7.27
N PRO A 85 10.15 15.38 6.67
CA PRO A 85 10.81 16.67 6.76
C PRO A 85 10.00 17.73 6.00
N ARG A 86 9.97 18.96 6.55
CA ARG A 86 9.30 20.10 5.89
C ARG A 86 10.09 20.61 4.68
N ARG A 87 11.40 20.39 4.67
CA ARG A 87 12.34 20.73 3.60
C ARG A 87 13.45 19.67 3.57
N PRO A 88 13.94 19.27 2.39
CA PRO A 88 15.12 18.42 2.29
C PRO A 88 16.42 19.23 2.53
N PRO A 89 17.51 18.61 3.01
CA PRO A 89 17.52 17.28 3.61
C PRO A 89 16.79 17.27 4.96
N GLY A 90 16.22 16.12 5.33
CA GLY A 90 15.56 15.95 6.64
C GLY A 90 16.53 15.68 7.78
N ASN A 91 16.03 15.64 9.01
CA ASN A 91 16.81 15.24 10.19
C ASN A 91 16.50 13.78 10.55
N PRO A 92 17.45 12.83 10.47
CA PRO A 92 17.24 11.41 10.77
C PRO A 92 16.83 11.11 12.22
N ASP A 93 17.09 12.00 13.19
CA ASP A 93 16.62 11.83 14.58
C ASP A 93 15.11 12.11 14.73
N ARG A 94 14.50 12.79 13.76
CA ARG A 94 13.11 13.28 13.85
C ARG A 94 12.27 12.96 12.63
N ASN A 95 12.88 12.53 11.53
CA ASN A 95 12.21 12.37 10.26
C ASN A 95 12.62 11.07 9.61
N PHE A 96 11.69 10.52 8.82
CA PHE A 96 12.04 9.54 7.82
C PHE A 96 12.89 10.21 6.74
N VAL A 97 14.09 9.67 6.51
CA VAL A 97 15.03 10.18 5.50
C VAL A 97 15.72 9.04 4.79
N ALA A 98 16.12 9.25 3.54
CA ALA A 98 16.97 8.31 2.84
C ALA A 98 18.42 8.45 3.34
N THR A 99 19.08 7.33 3.61
CA THR A 99 20.50 7.26 3.98
C THR A 99 21.35 6.59 2.91
N SER A 100 20.72 5.84 2.00
CA SER A 100 21.37 5.33 0.80
C SER A 100 20.34 5.07 -0.29
N VAL A 101 20.74 5.31 -1.54
CA VAL A 101 20.00 4.98 -2.76
C VAL A 101 20.99 4.38 -3.73
N THR A 102 20.73 3.16 -4.21
CA THR A 102 21.61 2.48 -5.16
C THR A 102 20.76 1.79 -6.22
N SER A 103 21.02 2.06 -7.49
CA SER A 103 20.33 1.36 -8.59
C SER A 103 20.68 -0.13 -8.59
N ILE A 104 19.70 -0.96 -8.92
CA ILE A 104 19.85 -2.40 -9.13
C ILE A 104 19.62 -2.66 -10.61
N LYS A 105 20.50 -3.42 -11.26
CA LYS A 105 20.25 -3.84 -12.64
C LYS A 105 19.18 -4.92 -12.68
N THR A 106 18.40 -4.98 -13.76
CA THR A 106 17.29 -5.93 -13.88
C THR A 106 17.72 -7.38 -13.66
N GLU A 107 18.88 -7.77 -14.20
CA GLU A 107 19.47 -9.10 -14.04
C GLU A 107 19.84 -9.45 -12.58
N ASP A 108 20.05 -8.44 -11.73
CA ASP A 108 20.47 -8.60 -10.34
C ASP A 108 19.29 -8.61 -9.34
N VAL A 109 18.06 -8.38 -9.80
CA VAL A 109 16.88 -8.27 -8.91
C VAL A 109 16.64 -9.53 -8.09
N ALA A 110 16.76 -10.72 -8.69
CA ALA A 110 16.59 -11.97 -7.97
C ALA A 110 17.65 -12.17 -6.87
N ALA A 111 18.87 -11.70 -7.10
CA ALA A 111 19.94 -11.71 -6.09
C ALA A 111 19.69 -10.68 -4.98
N ALA A 112 19.03 -9.56 -5.31
CA ALA A 112 18.67 -8.54 -4.33
C ALA A 112 17.67 -9.04 -3.28
N PHE A 113 16.87 -10.07 -3.58
CA PHE A 113 15.97 -10.71 -2.62
C PHE A 113 16.68 -11.53 -1.53
N ARG A 114 18.00 -11.72 -1.60
CA ARG A 114 18.75 -12.36 -0.52
C ARG A 114 18.90 -11.39 0.65
N GLY A 115 18.60 -11.86 1.86
CA GLY A 115 18.74 -11.08 3.07
C GLY A 115 18.61 -11.97 4.32
N PRO A 116 18.86 -11.40 5.51
CA PRO A 116 18.79 -12.15 6.78
C PRO A 116 17.35 -12.54 7.19
N HIS A 117 16.34 -12.02 6.50
CA HIS A 117 14.93 -12.26 6.78
C HIS A 117 14.51 -13.71 6.49
N ARG A 118 13.37 -14.14 7.07
CA ARG A 118 12.76 -15.47 6.86
C ARG A 118 12.29 -15.75 5.43
N ARG A 119 13.17 -15.75 4.42
CA ARG A 119 12.89 -16.12 3.01
C ARG A 119 11.49 -15.69 2.54
N LYS A 120 11.03 -14.51 2.95
CA LYS A 120 9.66 -14.04 2.78
C LYS A 120 9.75 -12.69 2.10
N ALA A 121 8.98 -12.50 1.05
CA ALA A 121 8.83 -11.21 0.39
C ALA A 121 7.60 -10.51 0.95
N PHE A 122 7.77 -9.28 1.43
CA PHE A 122 6.66 -8.40 1.74
C PHE A 122 6.56 -7.35 0.63
N VAL A 123 5.59 -7.52 -0.27
CA VAL A 123 5.37 -6.64 -1.41
C VAL A 123 4.33 -5.60 -1.06
N TYR A 124 4.67 -4.32 -1.20
CA TYR A 124 3.73 -3.22 -0.99
C TYR A 124 3.43 -2.43 -2.25
N VAL A 125 2.15 -2.20 -2.53
CA VAL A 125 1.65 -1.44 -3.68
C VAL A 125 0.88 -0.22 -3.16
N HIS A 126 1.41 0.97 -3.40
CA HIS A 126 0.79 2.20 -2.90
C HIS A 126 -0.50 2.57 -3.64
N GLY A 127 -1.27 3.48 -3.03
CA GLY A 127 -2.51 4.01 -3.59
C GLY A 127 -2.38 5.25 -4.48
N PHE A 128 -3.54 5.83 -4.81
CA PHE A 128 -3.68 7.09 -5.54
C PHE A 128 -3.00 8.26 -4.80
N ARG A 129 -2.66 9.31 -5.54
CA ARG A 129 -2.10 10.57 -5.01
C ARG A 129 -0.82 10.35 -4.17
N THR A 130 0.03 9.42 -4.58
CA THR A 130 1.26 9.08 -3.86
C THR A 130 2.47 9.28 -4.75
N THR A 131 3.40 10.15 -4.35
CA THR A 131 4.70 10.34 -5.01
C THR A 131 5.69 9.24 -4.60
N PHE A 132 6.79 9.08 -5.34
CA PHE A 132 7.76 8.00 -5.11
C PHE A 132 8.40 8.06 -3.72
N ASP A 133 8.83 9.24 -3.27
CA ASP A 133 9.34 9.46 -1.91
C ASP A 133 8.32 9.10 -0.82
N ARG A 134 7.05 9.46 -1.02
CA ARG A 134 5.97 9.16 -0.07
C ARG A 134 5.68 7.67 0.01
N SER A 135 5.75 6.94 -1.11
CA SER A 135 5.56 5.48 -1.11
C SER A 135 6.72 4.76 -0.44
N VAL A 136 7.97 5.21 -0.67
CA VAL A 136 9.18 4.72 0.02
C VAL A 136 9.04 4.87 1.54
N PHE A 137 8.74 6.08 2.03
CA PHE A 137 8.67 6.31 3.47
C PHE A 137 7.46 5.64 4.13
N ARG A 138 6.30 5.61 3.46
CA ARG A 138 5.13 4.89 3.96
C ARG A 138 5.44 3.40 4.12
N PHE A 139 6.15 2.81 3.16
CA PHE A 139 6.48 1.40 3.25
C PHE A 139 7.53 1.12 4.32
N ALA A 140 8.57 1.96 4.43
CA ALA A 140 9.53 1.85 5.53
C ALA A 140 8.85 1.94 6.90
N GLN A 141 7.85 2.82 7.04
CA GLN A 141 7.03 2.92 8.25
C GLN A 141 6.24 1.63 8.53
N LEU A 142 5.62 1.03 7.52
CA LEU A 142 4.90 -0.24 7.68
C LEU A 142 5.86 -1.36 8.09
N VAL A 143 6.99 -1.52 7.41
CA VAL A 143 8.00 -2.54 7.74
C VAL A 143 8.46 -2.41 9.19
N HIS A 144 8.79 -1.20 9.61
CA HIS A 144 9.22 -0.92 10.98
C HIS A 144 8.09 -1.16 11.99
N ASP A 145 6.89 -0.65 11.75
CA ASP A 145 5.82 -0.69 12.76
C ASP A 145 5.14 -2.06 12.88
N THR A 146 5.29 -2.90 11.86
CA THR A 146 4.81 -4.29 11.86
C THR A 146 5.89 -5.29 12.31
N ASP A 147 7.11 -4.82 12.60
CA ASP A 147 8.28 -5.68 12.86
C ASP A 147 8.43 -6.78 11.79
N ALA A 148 8.35 -6.38 10.51
CA ALA A 148 8.25 -7.32 9.42
C ALA A 148 9.56 -8.10 9.22
N ASP A 149 9.57 -9.37 9.61
CA ASP A 149 10.62 -10.34 9.30
C ASP A 149 10.49 -10.86 7.85
N ALA A 150 10.64 -9.95 6.90
CA ALA A 150 10.52 -10.19 5.46
C ALA A 150 11.39 -9.22 4.66
N VAL A 151 11.77 -9.62 3.45
CA VAL A 151 12.42 -8.77 2.44
C VAL A 151 11.40 -7.72 1.96
N PRO A 152 11.61 -6.42 2.23
CA PRO A 152 10.66 -5.40 1.82
C PRO A 152 10.82 -5.05 0.34
N ILE A 153 9.74 -5.21 -0.42
CA ILE A 153 9.67 -4.90 -1.85
C ILE A 153 8.56 -3.87 -2.10
N LEU A 154 8.92 -2.65 -2.47
CA LEU A 154 7.99 -1.62 -2.91
C LEU A 154 7.75 -1.74 -4.41
N PHE A 155 6.49 -1.81 -4.84
CA PHE A 155 6.11 -1.53 -6.23
C PHE A 155 5.49 -0.14 -6.34
N SER A 156 6.14 0.75 -7.10
CA SER A 156 5.66 2.11 -7.31
C SER A 156 5.26 2.37 -8.76
N TRP A 157 3.96 2.54 -8.98
CA TRP A 157 3.38 2.91 -10.27
C TRP A 157 3.25 4.45 -10.38
N PRO A 158 3.10 5.05 -11.57
CA PRO A 158 3.20 6.49 -11.77
C PRO A 158 1.94 7.23 -11.35
N SER A 159 1.69 7.27 -10.03
CA SER A 159 0.71 8.21 -9.47
C SER A 159 1.29 9.61 -9.48
N ARG A 160 0.52 10.56 -10.02
CA ARG A 160 0.95 11.95 -10.17
C ARG A 160 0.87 12.74 -8.88
N GLY A 161 0.33 12.19 -7.78
CA GLY A 161 0.28 12.91 -6.50
C GLY A 161 -0.76 14.03 -6.45
N GLN A 162 -1.62 14.17 -7.46
CA GLN A 162 -2.63 15.22 -7.56
C GLN A 162 -4.05 14.65 -7.56
N PHE A 163 -4.96 15.40 -6.94
CA PHE A 163 -6.36 14.99 -6.83
C PHE A 163 -7.10 14.95 -8.19
N LEU A 164 -6.82 15.92 -9.08
CA LEU A 164 -7.48 16.02 -10.39
C LEU A 164 -7.01 14.99 -11.41
N ASP A 165 -5.93 14.26 -11.12
CA ASP A 165 -5.33 13.29 -12.02
C ASP A 165 -5.92 11.88 -11.87
N TYR A 166 -7.05 11.71 -11.18
CA TYR A 166 -7.64 10.39 -10.86
C TYR A 166 -7.73 9.44 -12.06
N LYS A 167 -8.32 9.88 -13.18
CA LYS A 167 -8.44 9.04 -14.38
C LYS A 167 -7.05 8.67 -14.94
N ARG A 168 -6.14 9.63 -14.99
CA ARG A 168 -4.78 9.41 -15.50
C ARG A 168 -4.01 8.43 -14.61
N ASP A 169 -4.15 8.58 -13.30
CA ASP A 169 -3.56 7.66 -12.33
C ASP A 169 -4.17 6.26 -12.46
N PHE A 170 -5.47 6.12 -12.72
CA PHE A 170 -6.08 4.82 -13.02
C PHE A 170 -5.50 4.19 -14.30
N ASP A 171 -5.35 4.98 -15.37
CA ASP A 171 -4.70 4.53 -16.61
C ASP A 171 -3.23 4.14 -16.37
N ASN A 172 -2.54 4.83 -15.45
CA ASN A 172 -1.14 4.58 -15.06
C ASN A 172 -0.97 3.33 -14.19
N ALA A 173 -1.86 3.13 -13.22
CA ALA A 173 -1.97 1.89 -12.48
C ALA A 173 -2.22 0.75 -13.48
N SER A 174 -3.17 0.94 -14.40
CA SER A 174 -3.49 -0.04 -15.42
C SER A 174 -2.34 -0.37 -16.34
N TYR A 175 -1.56 0.63 -16.74
CA TYR A 175 -0.35 0.45 -17.52
C TYR A 175 0.67 -0.45 -16.80
N SER A 176 0.77 -0.36 -15.48
CA SER A 176 1.81 -1.03 -14.68
C SER A 176 1.47 -2.46 -14.25
N ARG A 177 0.32 -3.01 -14.68
CA ARG A 177 -0.19 -4.33 -14.23
C ARG A 177 0.74 -5.49 -14.57
N SER A 178 1.26 -5.50 -15.80
CA SER A 178 2.16 -6.58 -16.25
C SER A 178 3.50 -6.51 -15.54
N ASP A 179 3.99 -5.31 -15.23
CA ASP A 179 5.25 -5.12 -14.51
C ASP A 179 5.16 -5.61 -13.06
N LEU A 180 4.03 -5.36 -12.38
CA LEU A 180 3.79 -5.95 -11.06
C LEU A 180 3.68 -7.48 -11.14
N ALA A 181 2.97 -8.01 -12.14
CA ALA A 181 2.88 -9.46 -12.34
C ALA A 181 4.27 -10.09 -12.56
N ASN A 182 5.12 -9.45 -13.37
CA ASN A 182 6.49 -9.89 -13.61
C ASN A 182 7.35 -9.84 -12.34
N LEU A 183 7.21 -8.79 -11.52
CA LEU A 183 7.89 -8.71 -10.22
C LEU A 183 7.45 -9.84 -9.27
N LEU A 184 6.15 -10.12 -9.19
CA LEU A 184 5.62 -11.23 -8.39
C LEU A 184 6.17 -12.57 -8.89
N GLN A 185 6.24 -12.78 -10.20
CA GLN A 185 6.85 -13.98 -10.77
C GLN A 185 8.34 -14.10 -10.44
N ALA A 186 9.10 -13.01 -10.51
CA ALA A 186 10.51 -13.01 -10.10
C ALA A 186 10.68 -13.40 -8.61
N ALA A 187 9.77 -12.94 -7.74
CA ALA A 187 9.76 -13.35 -6.33
C ALA A 187 9.37 -14.83 -6.16
N ILE A 188 8.36 -15.32 -6.90
CA ILE A 188 7.94 -16.73 -6.90
C ILE A 188 9.08 -17.66 -7.36
N ASP A 189 9.78 -17.29 -8.43
CA ASP A 189 10.83 -18.13 -9.04
C ASP A 189 12.15 -18.06 -8.26
N SER A 190 12.32 -17.06 -7.39
CA SER A 190 13.50 -16.94 -6.54
C SER A 190 13.60 -18.07 -5.52
N LYS A 191 14.76 -18.73 -5.48
CA LYS A 191 15.10 -19.72 -4.43
C LYS A 191 15.33 -19.07 -3.06
N SER A 192 15.44 -17.75 -2.98
CA SER A 192 15.62 -17.03 -1.71
C SER A 192 14.28 -16.72 -1.04
N ILE A 193 13.16 -16.96 -1.72
CA ILE A 193 11.82 -16.62 -1.28
C ILE A 193 10.94 -17.88 -1.29
N ASP A 194 10.40 -18.23 -0.13
CA ASP A 194 9.46 -19.33 0.08
C ASP A 194 8.02 -18.83 0.20
N GLU A 195 7.83 -17.57 0.58
CA GLU A 195 6.51 -16.97 0.79
C GLU A 195 6.48 -15.51 0.30
N VAL A 196 5.38 -15.10 -0.30
CA VAL A 196 5.10 -13.76 -0.80
C VAL A 196 3.79 -13.29 -0.17
N VAL A 197 3.86 -12.19 0.57
CA VAL A 197 2.70 -11.46 1.09
C VAL A 197 2.60 -10.13 0.37
N VAL A 198 1.43 -9.84 -0.21
CA VAL A 198 1.18 -8.60 -0.94
C VAL A 198 0.23 -7.72 -0.12
N LEU A 199 0.62 -6.49 0.17
CA LEU A 199 -0.25 -5.45 0.75
C LEU A 199 -0.45 -4.34 -0.28
N ALA A 200 -1.70 -4.08 -0.64
CA ALA A 200 -2.05 -3.07 -1.64
C ALA A 200 -3.07 -2.08 -1.09
N HIS A 201 -2.80 -0.78 -1.25
CA HIS A 201 -3.64 0.28 -0.71
C HIS A 201 -4.45 0.98 -1.80
N SER A 202 -5.74 1.26 -1.54
CA SER A 202 -6.57 2.12 -2.37
C SER A 202 -6.60 1.65 -3.84
N MET A 203 -6.32 2.54 -4.80
CA MET A 203 -6.22 2.21 -6.23
C MET A 203 -5.11 1.18 -6.54
N GLY A 204 -4.11 1.05 -5.67
CA GLY A 204 -3.10 -0.01 -5.76
C GLY A 204 -3.71 -1.41 -5.58
N ALA A 205 -4.86 -1.54 -4.91
CA ALA A 205 -5.57 -2.81 -4.77
C ALA A 205 -6.11 -3.33 -6.10
N TRP A 206 -6.69 -2.46 -6.93
CA TRP A 206 -7.10 -2.82 -8.30
C TRP A 206 -5.91 -3.42 -9.09
N LEU A 207 -4.76 -2.76 -8.99
CA LEU A 207 -3.53 -3.17 -9.66
C LEU A 207 -3.00 -4.51 -9.13
N ALA A 208 -2.98 -4.70 -7.81
CA ALA A 208 -2.50 -5.94 -7.20
C ALA A 208 -3.39 -7.14 -7.53
N VAL A 209 -4.71 -6.98 -7.47
CA VAL A 209 -5.66 -8.04 -7.83
C VAL A 209 -5.51 -8.41 -9.31
N GLU A 210 -5.38 -7.42 -10.21
CA GLU A 210 -5.16 -7.67 -11.62
C GLU A 210 -3.81 -8.38 -11.89
N ALA A 211 -2.74 -8.00 -11.21
CA ALA A 211 -1.44 -8.64 -11.35
C ALA A 211 -1.47 -10.11 -10.87
N VAL A 212 -2.09 -10.39 -9.72
CA VAL A 212 -2.26 -11.77 -9.21
C VAL A 212 -3.13 -12.59 -10.15
N ARG A 213 -4.20 -12.01 -10.69
CA ARG A 213 -5.04 -12.65 -11.72
C ARG A 213 -4.21 -13.00 -12.96
N GLN A 214 -3.35 -12.10 -13.44
CA GLN A 214 -2.46 -12.41 -14.57
C GLN A 214 -1.49 -13.54 -14.27
N VAL A 215 -0.90 -13.57 -13.07
CA VAL A 215 -0.06 -14.70 -12.63
C VAL A 215 -0.87 -15.99 -12.66
N ALA A 216 -2.11 -15.98 -12.17
CA ALA A 216 -2.99 -17.14 -12.19
C ALA A 216 -3.26 -17.63 -13.62
N LEU A 217 -3.61 -16.72 -14.54
CA LEU A 217 -3.87 -17.07 -15.94
C LEU A 217 -2.63 -17.62 -16.65
N GLN A 218 -1.44 -17.12 -16.31
CA GLN A 218 -0.17 -17.56 -16.90
C GLN A 218 0.33 -18.89 -16.32
N ARG A 219 0.00 -19.19 -15.06
CA ARG A 219 0.48 -20.40 -14.34
C ARG A 219 -0.61 -21.44 -14.07
N HIS A 220 -1.79 -21.25 -14.66
CA HIS A 220 -2.98 -22.10 -14.44
C HIS A 220 -3.40 -22.19 -12.96
N GLY A 221 -3.33 -21.06 -12.28
CA GLY A 221 -3.68 -20.84 -10.87
C GLY A 221 -2.59 -20.06 -10.14
N VAL A 222 -2.93 -19.47 -8.99
CA VAL A 222 -1.96 -18.72 -8.19
C VAL A 222 -1.01 -19.68 -7.48
N PRO A 223 0.33 -19.56 -7.66
CA PRO A 223 1.27 -20.40 -6.93
C PRO A 223 1.13 -20.22 -5.42
N ARG A 224 1.18 -21.33 -4.66
CA ARG A 224 1.06 -21.33 -3.18
C ARG A 224 2.03 -20.40 -2.45
N LYS A 225 3.15 -20.02 -3.10
CA LYS A 225 4.08 -19.03 -2.57
C LYS A 225 3.42 -17.67 -2.33
N ILE A 226 2.46 -17.24 -3.15
CA ILE A 226 1.63 -16.08 -2.83
C ILE A 226 0.60 -16.54 -1.80
N SER A 227 0.92 -16.36 -0.52
CA SER A 227 0.11 -16.88 0.59
C SER A 227 -1.04 -15.92 0.93
N ASN A 228 -0.76 -14.62 0.90
CA ASN A 228 -1.67 -13.57 1.36
C ASN A 228 -1.70 -12.38 0.41
N LEU A 229 -2.91 -11.90 0.12
CA LEU A 229 -3.20 -10.65 -0.58
C LEU A 229 -4.06 -9.77 0.33
N ILE A 230 -3.43 -8.77 0.95
CA ILE A 230 -4.03 -7.83 1.88
C ILE A 230 -4.41 -6.57 1.10
N LEU A 231 -5.70 -6.23 1.08
CA LEU A 231 -6.26 -5.08 0.37
C LEU A 231 -6.71 -4.04 1.39
N ALA A 232 -5.96 -2.96 1.52
CA ALA A 232 -6.26 -1.88 2.46
C ALA A 232 -7.09 -0.78 1.80
N SER A 233 -8.30 -0.53 2.32
CA SER A 233 -9.25 0.46 1.77
C SER A 233 -9.35 0.41 0.23
N PRO A 234 -9.60 -0.78 -0.38
CA PRO A 234 -9.48 -0.96 -1.82
C PRO A 234 -10.42 -0.05 -2.62
N ASP A 235 -9.83 0.72 -3.52
CA ASP A 235 -10.56 1.51 -4.52
C ASP A 235 -10.81 0.65 -5.76
N LEU A 236 -11.64 -0.38 -5.55
CA LEU A 236 -11.95 -1.42 -6.53
C LEU A 236 -13.46 -1.66 -6.48
N ASP A 237 -14.09 -1.77 -7.65
CA ASP A 237 -15.51 -2.14 -7.72
C ASP A 237 -15.73 -3.59 -7.25
N VAL A 238 -16.80 -3.85 -6.49
CA VAL A 238 -17.09 -5.18 -5.92
C VAL A 238 -17.29 -6.24 -7.00
N GLY A 239 -17.98 -5.90 -8.09
CA GLY A 239 -18.21 -6.82 -9.20
C GLY A 239 -16.93 -7.11 -9.99
N VAL A 240 -16.11 -6.08 -10.21
CA VAL A 240 -14.77 -6.26 -10.81
C VAL A 240 -13.90 -7.15 -9.92
N PHE A 241 -13.88 -6.91 -8.61
CA PHE A 241 -13.14 -7.76 -7.66
C PHE A 241 -13.60 -9.21 -7.74
N ARG A 242 -14.92 -9.46 -7.63
CA ARG A 242 -15.48 -10.81 -7.72
C ARG A 242 -15.01 -11.49 -9.00
N ARG A 243 -15.15 -10.81 -10.14
CA ARG A 243 -14.79 -11.39 -11.43
C ARG A 243 -13.29 -11.69 -11.54
N GLN A 244 -12.44 -10.80 -11.03
CA GLN A 244 -11.00 -11.03 -11.04
C GLN A 244 -10.60 -12.21 -10.16
N VAL A 245 -11.25 -12.38 -9.00
CA VAL A 245 -10.99 -13.51 -8.09
C VAL A 245 -11.54 -14.82 -8.64
N GLU A 246 -12.67 -14.81 -9.34
CA GLU A 246 -13.18 -15.98 -10.08
C GLU A 246 -12.20 -16.41 -11.19
N ASP A 247 -11.68 -15.44 -11.96
CA ASP A 247 -10.69 -15.70 -13.02
C ASP A 247 -9.36 -16.27 -12.49
N MET A 248 -9.04 -16.10 -11.19
CA MET A 248 -7.87 -16.77 -10.57
C MET A 248 -8.07 -18.29 -10.42
N GLY A 249 -9.31 -18.77 -10.44
CA GLY A 249 -9.67 -20.16 -10.21
C GLY A 249 -9.60 -20.58 -8.73
N ALA A 250 -9.64 -21.88 -8.49
CA ALA A 250 -9.68 -22.46 -7.14
C ALA A 250 -8.36 -22.30 -6.37
N MET A 251 -7.22 -22.19 -7.07
CA MET A 251 -5.91 -21.95 -6.47
C MET A 251 -5.69 -20.44 -6.33
N ARG A 252 -6.06 -19.88 -5.18
CA ARG A 252 -5.96 -18.46 -4.87
C ARG A 252 -5.36 -18.21 -3.47
N PRO A 253 -4.74 -17.04 -3.23
CA PRO A 253 -4.20 -16.70 -1.91
C PRO A 253 -5.34 -16.49 -0.90
N GLN A 254 -4.99 -16.42 0.39
CA GLN A 254 -5.90 -15.80 1.36
C GLN A 254 -6.01 -14.30 1.02
N ILE A 255 -7.22 -13.79 0.90
CA ILE A 255 -7.48 -12.39 0.59
C ILE A 255 -8.10 -11.73 1.83
N THR A 256 -7.44 -10.72 2.37
CA THR A 256 -7.95 -9.97 3.51
C THR A 256 -8.23 -8.54 3.10
N ILE A 257 -9.48 -8.09 3.24
CA ILE A 257 -9.92 -6.76 2.87
C ILE A 257 -10.10 -5.92 4.13
N PHE A 258 -9.42 -4.79 4.24
CA PHE A 258 -9.69 -3.81 5.30
C PHE A 258 -10.67 -2.79 4.72
N ALA A 259 -11.89 -2.79 5.22
CA ALA A 259 -12.95 -1.89 4.82
C ALA A 259 -13.31 -0.92 5.96
N ALA A 260 -13.76 0.28 5.60
CA ALA A 260 -14.32 1.22 6.56
C ALA A 260 -15.42 2.04 5.86
N GLN A 261 -16.65 1.95 6.36
CA GLN A 261 -17.79 2.73 5.88
C GLN A 261 -17.57 4.25 6.06
N THR A 262 -16.71 4.61 7.01
CA THR A 262 -16.35 6.00 7.31
C THR A 262 -15.26 6.57 6.38
N ASP A 263 -14.74 5.77 5.43
CA ASP A 263 -13.71 6.18 4.48
C ASP A 263 -14.23 7.26 3.52
N ARG A 264 -13.76 8.48 3.70
CA ARG A 264 -14.22 9.65 2.94
C ARG A 264 -13.59 9.73 1.56
N ALA A 265 -12.41 9.14 1.37
CA ALA A 265 -11.72 9.17 0.08
C ALA A 265 -12.40 8.23 -0.91
N LEU A 266 -12.85 7.06 -0.47
CA LEU A 266 -13.57 6.12 -1.32
C LEU A 266 -14.94 6.62 -1.76
N ARG A 267 -15.66 7.37 -0.89
CA ARG A 267 -16.90 8.05 -1.31
C ARG A 267 -16.66 9.04 -2.45
N LEU A 268 -15.53 9.74 -2.42
CA LEU A 268 -15.15 10.68 -3.46
C LEU A 268 -14.72 9.95 -4.75
N SER A 269 -14.00 8.83 -4.64
CA SER A 269 -13.71 7.97 -5.79
C SER A 269 -14.99 7.45 -6.46
N GLN A 270 -15.94 6.93 -5.67
CA GLN A 270 -17.22 6.44 -6.16
C GLN A 270 -17.95 7.52 -6.97
N PHE A 271 -17.96 8.75 -6.45
CA PHE A 271 -18.52 9.91 -7.13
C PHE A 271 -17.79 10.22 -8.44
N ILE A 272 -16.45 10.29 -8.43
CA ILE A 272 -15.65 10.63 -9.63
C ILE A 272 -15.84 9.59 -10.74
N ALA A 273 -15.84 8.31 -10.36
CA ALA A 273 -15.97 7.22 -11.31
C ALA A 273 -17.42 6.99 -11.78
N ARG A 274 -18.39 7.69 -11.19
CA ARG A 274 -19.83 7.52 -11.46
C ARG A 274 -20.25 6.04 -11.37
N GLY A 275 -19.70 5.33 -10.38
CA GLY A 275 -19.76 3.87 -10.30
C GLY A 275 -20.44 3.33 -9.04
N GLY A 276 -20.50 1.99 -8.96
CA GLY A 276 -20.98 1.26 -7.81
C GLY A 276 -20.09 1.39 -6.57
N ALA A 277 -20.47 0.71 -5.49
CA ALA A 277 -19.74 0.77 -4.24
C ALA A 277 -18.29 0.30 -4.39
N ARG A 278 -17.37 0.99 -3.70
CA ARG A 278 -15.97 0.59 -3.60
C ARG A 278 -15.81 -0.45 -2.53
N LEU A 279 -15.04 -1.50 -2.82
CA LEU A 279 -14.82 -2.64 -1.94
C LEU A 279 -14.33 -2.22 -0.55
N GLY A 280 -13.52 -1.15 -0.44
CA GLY A 280 -13.05 -0.65 0.86
C GLY A 280 -14.05 0.19 1.64
N GLY A 281 -15.19 0.55 1.04
CA GLY A 281 -16.24 1.38 1.66
C GLY A 281 -17.56 0.62 1.85
N ILE A 282 -17.57 -0.70 1.65
CA ILE A 282 -18.76 -1.53 1.85
C ILE A 282 -19.10 -1.69 3.33
N ASP A 283 -20.36 -1.98 3.61
CA ASP A 283 -20.79 -2.56 4.86
C ASP A 283 -20.88 -4.09 4.69
N PRO A 284 -19.93 -4.87 5.23
CA PRO A 284 -19.93 -6.33 5.05
C PRO A 284 -21.10 -7.03 5.73
N SER A 285 -21.86 -6.36 6.59
CA SER A 285 -23.08 -6.93 7.20
C SER A 285 -24.29 -6.89 6.27
N GLN A 286 -24.28 -6.05 5.24
CA GLN A 286 -25.37 -5.95 4.26
C GLN A 286 -25.44 -7.19 3.36
N GLU A 287 -26.66 -7.67 3.15
CA GLU A 287 -26.94 -8.93 2.42
C GLU A 287 -26.39 -8.93 0.99
N ASP A 288 -26.51 -7.82 0.26
CA ASP A 288 -26.04 -7.72 -1.13
C ASP A 288 -24.52 -7.94 -1.24
N TYR A 289 -23.74 -7.35 -0.33
CA TYR A 289 -22.28 -7.55 -0.31
C TYR A 289 -21.90 -8.92 0.25
N ARG A 290 -22.67 -9.45 1.22
CA ARG A 290 -22.49 -10.84 1.67
C ARG A 290 -22.64 -11.81 0.52
N ARG A 291 -23.72 -11.73 -0.26
CA ARG A 291 -23.95 -12.59 -1.43
C ARG A 291 -22.90 -12.38 -2.51
N ALA A 292 -22.49 -11.14 -2.78
CA ALA A 292 -21.48 -10.84 -3.78
C ALA A 292 -20.14 -11.53 -3.47
N LEU A 293 -19.82 -11.77 -2.19
CA LEU A 293 -18.56 -12.36 -1.75
C LEU A 293 -18.70 -13.81 -1.22
N ALA A 294 -19.91 -14.33 -1.01
CA ALA A 294 -20.21 -15.60 -0.34
C ALA A 294 -19.49 -16.83 -0.95
N ASP A 295 -19.30 -16.85 -2.27
CA ASP A 295 -18.67 -17.98 -2.98
C ASP A 295 -17.15 -17.85 -3.11
N LEU A 296 -16.59 -16.76 -2.58
CA LEU A 296 -15.17 -16.47 -2.67
C LEU A 296 -14.45 -17.02 -1.43
N SER A 297 -14.38 -18.35 -1.32
CA SER A 297 -13.54 -19.04 -0.33
C SER A 297 -12.13 -18.41 -0.18
N GLY A 298 -11.74 -18.17 1.07
CA GLY A 298 -10.47 -17.51 1.39
C GLY A 298 -10.52 -15.98 1.32
N VAL A 299 -11.69 -15.36 1.16
CA VAL A 299 -11.88 -13.91 1.33
C VAL A 299 -12.41 -13.61 2.73
N THR A 300 -11.67 -12.77 3.45
CA THR A 300 -12.06 -12.25 4.77
C THR A 300 -12.15 -10.73 4.72
N VAL A 301 -13.24 -10.15 5.21
CA VAL A 301 -13.41 -8.69 5.33
C VAL A 301 -13.27 -8.28 6.78
N LEU A 302 -12.42 -7.29 7.04
CA LEU A 302 -12.23 -6.67 8.33
C LEU A 302 -12.84 -5.28 8.31
N ASP A 303 -13.84 -5.05 9.16
CA ASP A 303 -14.46 -3.74 9.30
C ASP A 303 -13.70 -2.90 10.34
N LEU A 304 -13.07 -1.84 9.84
CA LEU A 304 -12.34 -0.85 10.62
C LEU A 304 -13.21 0.38 10.94
N SER A 305 -14.52 0.36 10.68
CA SER A 305 -15.41 1.53 10.86
C SER A 305 -15.43 2.07 12.28
N ALA A 306 -15.23 1.20 13.29
CA ALA A 306 -15.11 1.61 14.69
C ALA A 306 -13.78 2.33 14.99
N LEU A 307 -12.75 2.14 14.16
CA LEU A 307 -11.50 2.90 14.23
C LEU A 307 -11.73 4.28 13.62
N SER A 308 -11.96 5.29 14.47
CA SER A 308 -12.06 6.68 14.01
C SER A 308 -10.68 7.35 13.92
N SER A 309 -10.55 8.52 13.31
CA SER A 309 -9.49 9.52 13.57
C SER A 309 -8.02 9.17 13.25
N GLY A 310 -7.72 8.14 12.43
CA GLY A 310 -6.32 7.79 12.11
C GLY A 310 -5.68 8.70 11.04
N ASP A 311 -6.49 9.22 10.14
CA ASP A 311 -6.13 10.26 9.16
C ASP A 311 -7.37 11.11 8.86
N ARG A 312 -7.22 12.24 8.16
CA ARG A 312 -8.34 13.18 7.88
C ARG A 312 -9.49 12.53 7.09
N THR A 313 -9.22 11.44 6.39
CA THR A 313 -10.17 10.75 5.50
C THR A 313 -10.55 9.35 5.96
N ASN A 314 -9.95 8.83 7.04
CA ASN A 314 -10.03 7.41 7.44
C ASN A 314 -9.64 6.44 6.31
N HIS A 315 -8.80 6.89 5.38
CA HIS A 315 -8.41 6.10 4.20
C HIS A 315 -7.10 5.34 4.40
N ALA A 316 -6.35 5.68 5.43
CA ALA A 316 -5.05 5.08 5.74
C ALA A 316 -5.04 4.40 7.12
N LEU A 317 -6.21 4.02 7.65
CA LEU A 317 -6.34 3.39 8.97
C LEU A 317 -5.44 2.16 9.12
N TYR A 318 -5.26 1.37 8.06
CA TYR A 318 -4.36 0.22 8.04
C TYR A 318 -2.92 0.52 8.48
N ALA A 319 -2.44 1.75 8.21
CA ALA A 319 -1.08 2.19 8.50
C ALA A 319 -1.02 3.19 9.65
N THR A 320 -2.10 3.88 9.99
CA THR A 320 -2.12 4.95 11.01
C THR A 320 -2.68 4.49 12.35
N ARG A 321 -3.36 3.34 12.38
CA ARG A 321 -3.93 2.77 13.60
C ARG A 321 -3.07 1.61 14.12
N PRO A 322 -2.56 1.68 15.36
CA PRO A 322 -1.76 0.61 15.95
C PRO A 322 -2.44 -0.76 15.90
N GLU A 323 -3.77 -0.81 16.05
CA GLU A 323 -4.57 -2.03 16.00
C GLU A 323 -4.45 -2.73 14.64
N ALA A 324 -4.60 -1.98 13.55
CA ALA A 324 -4.50 -2.53 12.20
C ALA A 324 -3.06 -2.90 11.82
N VAL A 325 -2.08 -2.10 12.26
CA VAL A 325 -0.66 -2.37 12.04
C VAL A 325 -0.25 -3.68 12.75
N ARG A 326 -0.63 -3.86 14.01
CA ARG A 326 -0.38 -5.11 14.76
C ARG A 326 -1.00 -6.31 14.07
N LEU A 327 -2.23 -6.18 13.60
CA LEU A 327 -2.89 -7.27 12.87
C LEU A 327 -2.12 -7.70 11.62
N ILE A 328 -1.56 -6.73 10.88
CA ILE A 328 -0.69 -7.03 9.73
C ILE A 328 0.58 -7.77 10.20
N GLY A 329 1.29 -7.25 11.20
CA GLY A 329 2.56 -7.82 11.68
C GLY A 329 2.43 -9.18 12.38
N ASP A 330 1.55 -9.26 13.37
CA ASP A 330 1.45 -10.40 14.29
C ASP A 330 0.73 -11.60 13.67
N ARG A 331 -0.15 -11.35 12.68
CA ARG A 331 -1.01 -12.38 12.09
C ARG A 331 -0.72 -12.58 10.61
N LEU A 332 -1.01 -11.57 9.79
CA LEU A 332 -1.00 -11.72 8.33
C LEU A 332 0.40 -11.97 7.77
N LEU A 333 1.41 -11.23 8.25
CA LEU A 333 2.80 -11.46 7.88
C LEU A 333 3.37 -12.76 8.47
N ARG A 334 2.70 -13.39 9.44
CA ARG A 334 3.07 -14.72 9.98
C ARG A 334 2.27 -15.87 9.36
N GLY A 335 1.43 -15.59 8.35
CA GLY A 335 0.65 -16.60 7.63
C GLY A 335 -0.52 -17.17 8.44
N GLN A 336 -0.93 -16.49 9.52
CA GLN A 336 -2.06 -16.92 10.34
C GLN A 336 -3.37 -16.45 9.71
N LYS A 337 -4.38 -17.34 9.68
CA LYS A 337 -5.77 -16.96 9.37
C LYS A 337 -6.33 -16.14 10.53
N ILE A 338 -7.14 -15.13 10.21
CA ILE A 338 -7.79 -14.29 11.21
C ILE A 338 -9.17 -14.89 11.54
N SER A 339 -9.45 -15.12 12.83
CA SER A 339 -10.76 -15.55 13.34
C SER A 339 -11.31 -14.59 14.40
N ASP A 340 -12.61 -14.60 14.68
CA ASP A 340 -13.30 -13.67 15.59
C ASP A 340 -12.66 -13.57 16.99
N VAL A 341 -12.11 -14.69 17.49
CA VAL A 341 -11.47 -14.78 18.81
C VAL A 341 -10.15 -13.99 18.85
N ASP A 342 -9.49 -13.82 17.70
CA ASP A 342 -8.15 -13.25 17.61
C ASP A 342 -8.11 -11.72 17.73
N VAL A 343 -9.24 -11.05 17.52
CA VAL A 343 -9.36 -9.59 17.48
C VAL A 343 -10.15 -9.04 18.67
N ALA A 344 -10.92 -9.89 19.36
CA ALA A 344 -11.69 -9.56 20.56
C ALA A 344 -10.97 -9.89 21.89
N GLY A 345 -9.73 -10.39 21.86
CA GLY A 345 -9.02 -10.82 23.06
C GLY A 345 -8.66 -9.68 24.02
N PRO A 346 -8.81 -9.85 25.35
CA PRO A 346 -8.23 -8.92 26.31
C PRO A 346 -6.70 -8.95 26.18
N ALA A 347 -6.07 -7.79 26.37
CA ALA A 347 -4.62 -7.63 26.32
C ALA A 347 -3.92 -8.43 27.42
N THR A 348 -3.71 -9.74 27.22
CA THR A 348 -2.70 -10.57 27.90
C THR A 348 -2.70 -11.99 27.34
N THR A 349 -1.59 -12.41 26.74
CA THR A 349 -0.90 -13.68 27.09
C THR A 349 0.51 -13.65 26.52
N ILE A 350 1.44 -14.08 27.37
CA ILE A 350 2.89 -14.03 27.22
C ILE A 350 3.37 -15.36 26.64
N ASP A 351 4.31 -15.32 25.68
CA ASP A 351 5.49 -16.21 25.56
C ASP A 351 6.30 -15.79 24.30
N ALA A 352 7.61 -15.57 24.30
CA ALA A 352 8.64 -15.43 25.32
C ALA A 352 9.71 -14.46 24.74
N LEU A 353 10.39 -13.69 25.61
CA LEU A 353 11.33 -12.56 25.36
C LEU A 353 10.72 -11.15 25.49
N GLY A 354 10.42 -10.80 26.74
CA GLY A 354 10.53 -9.48 27.37
C GLY A 354 10.31 -8.19 26.55
N ALA A 355 9.06 -7.77 26.42
CA ALA A 355 8.62 -6.37 26.59
C ALA A 355 7.08 -6.34 26.70
N VAL A 356 6.54 -6.03 27.88
CA VAL A 356 5.08 -5.90 28.06
C VAL A 356 4.67 -4.48 27.65
N ALA A 357 3.96 -4.36 26.54
CA ALA A 357 3.31 -3.11 26.14
C ALA A 357 1.78 -3.31 26.10
N THR A 358 1.13 -3.08 27.23
CA THR A 358 -0.34 -3.11 27.37
C THR A 358 -0.92 -1.87 26.68
N PHE A 359 -1.53 -2.05 25.50
CA PHE A 359 -2.36 -1.02 24.87
C PHE A 359 -3.81 -1.49 24.90
N ALA A 360 -4.68 -0.71 25.53
CA ALA A 360 -6.12 -0.97 25.51
C ALA A 360 -6.63 -0.81 24.06
N VAL A 361 -7.17 -1.88 23.49
CA VAL A 361 -7.94 -1.82 22.24
C VAL A 361 -9.26 -1.14 22.58
N THR A 362 -9.40 0.15 22.29
CA THR A 362 -10.58 0.93 22.67
C THR A 362 -11.75 0.79 21.68
N ALA A 363 -11.52 0.19 20.51
CA ALA A 363 -12.54 0.00 19.48
C ALA A 363 -12.38 -1.36 18.78
N PRO A 364 -13.45 -2.17 18.64
CA PRO A 364 -13.36 -3.50 18.05
C PRO A 364 -13.17 -3.42 16.52
N ILE A 365 -12.34 -4.28 15.96
CA ILE A 365 -12.34 -4.58 14.53
C ILE A 365 -13.24 -5.81 14.34
N LEU A 366 -14.26 -5.72 13.47
CA LEU A 366 -15.16 -6.85 13.19
C LEU A 366 -14.60 -7.68 12.03
N ILE A 367 -14.75 -9.00 12.09
CA ILE A 367 -14.30 -9.93 11.06
C ILE A 367 -15.52 -10.58 10.41
N PHE A 368 -15.48 -10.71 9.08
CA PHE A 368 -16.47 -11.40 8.29
C PHE A 368 -15.74 -12.41 7.40
N ASP A 369 -15.88 -13.70 7.70
CA ASP A 369 -15.49 -14.76 6.78
C ASP A 369 -16.57 -14.90 5.72
N MET A 370 -16.22 -14.61 4.47
CA MET A 370 -17.19 -14.64 3.39
C MET A 370 -17.41 -16.06 2.85
N ALA A 371 -16.64 -17.05 3.28
CA ALA A 371 -16.76 -18.43 2.81
C ALA A 371 -17.87 -19.24 3.51
N THR A 372 -18.36 -18.78 4.66
CA THR A 372 -19.37 -19.49 5.45
C THR A 372 -20.77 -19.00 5.10
N THR A 373 -21.55 -19.86 4.44
CA THR A 373 -23.02 -19.71 4.33
C THR A 373 -23.63 -19.90 5.73
N PRO A 374 -24.67 -19.14 6.13
CA PRO A 374 -25.35 -19.33 7.41
C PRO A 374 -25.95 -20.73 7.61
#